data_AF-A0ABC9YF22-F1
#
_entry.id   AF-A0ABC9YF22-F1
#
_cell.length_a   1.000
_cell.length_b   1.000
_cell.length_c   1.000
_cell.angle_alpha   90.00
_cell.angle_beta   90.00
_cell.angle_gamma   90.00
#
_symmetry.space_group_name_H-M   'P 1'
#
loop_
_entity.id
_entity.type
_entity.pdbx_description
1 polymer ?
#
loop_
_entity_poly.entity_id
_entity_poly.type
_entity_poly.pdbx_seq_one_letter_code
_entity_poly.pdbx_strand_id
1 'polypeptide(L)'
;MQGGNIVTKNEEKAEVLNAFFASVFSSKTRCSLGIQPPELEDRDREQNEASIIQGEMDSDLLHHLDTHKSMGLDGIHPRVLRELAEVLTKPLSIIYQQSWLTREVPVDWRLANVMPIHKKGWKEDPGNYRPVSLTSVLGKVMEQIILSAITQHVQDTQVIRPSQHGFMKGRSCLSNLISFYDQVIHSVDEGKAVDVVYLDFSKALDTISHSILLEKLAAHSLDGHMLHWVNTGWMAGPREWW
;
A
#
# COMPACT_ATOMS: atom_id res chain seq x y z
N MET A 1 21.35 4.45 29.72
CA MET A 1 21.28 3.00 29.92
C MET A 1 20.19 2.75 30.95
N GLN A 2 18.96 2.49 30.51
CA GLN A 2 17.80 2.25 31.37
C GLN A 2 17.43 0.77 31.20
N GLY A 3 17.31 0.05 32.32
CA GLY A 3 17.28 -1.42 32.39
C GLY A 3 16.17 -2.06 31.57
N GLY A 4 16.51 -2.55 30.38
CA GLY A 4 15.72 -3.52 29.64
C GLY A 4 16.13 -4.94 30.01
N ASN A 5 15.15 -5.84 30.16
CA ASN A 5 15.42 -7.26 30.30
C ASN A 5 16.03 -7.78 28.99
N ILE A 6 17.23 -8.38 29.06
CA ILE A 6 17.88 -9.00 27.89
C ILE A 6 17.14 -10.30 27.59
N VAL A 7 16.66 -10.41 26.35
CA VAL A 7 15.93 -11.57 25.87
C VAL A 7 16.82 -12.41 24.96
N THR A 8 16.97 -13.70 25.26
CA THR A 8 17.89 -14.59 24.54
C THR A 8 17.18 -15.66 23.70
N LYS A 9 15.98 -16.10 24.10
CA LYS A 9 15.18 -17.09 23.35
C LYS A 9 14.51 -16.46 22.13
N ASN A 10 14.30 -17.26 21.08
CA ASN A 10 13.79 -16.76 19.80
C ASN A 10 12.30 -16.38 19.90
N GLU A 11 11.53 -17.15 20.65
CA GLU A 11 10.10 -16.93 20.88
C GLU A 11 9.89 -15.59 21.61
N GLU A 12 10.61 -15.39 22.70
CA GLU A 12 10.56 -14.17 23.51
C GLU A 12 11.01 -12.93 22.69
N LYS A 13 12.01 -13.08 21.80
CA LYS A 13 12.43 -11.98 20.88
C LYS A 13 11.32 -11.62 19.91
N ALA A 14 10.62 -12.61 19.36
CA ALA A 14 9.51 -12.39 18.44
C ALA A 14 8.37 -11.65 19.15
N GLU A 15 8.05 -12.01 20.41
CA GLU A 15 7.05 -11.31 21.23
C GLU A 15 7.43 -9.86 21.50
N VAL A 16 8.70 -9.57 21.85
CA VAL A 16 9.17 -8.19 22.08
C VAL A 16 9.07 -7.35 20.80
N LEU A 17 9.49 -7.90 19.66
CA LEU A 17 9.38 -7.20 18.37
C LEU A 17 7.93 -6.98 17.98
N ASN A 18 7.06 -7.99 18.16
CA ASN A 18 5.64 -7.88 17.89
C ASN A 18 4.97 -6.81 18.75
N ALA A 19 5.22 -6.83 20.06
CA ALA A 19 4.70 -5.82 20.99
C ALA A 19 5.19 -4.41 20.63
N PHE A 20 6.46 -4.28 20.24
CA PHE A 20 7.00 -3.00 19.78
C PHE A 20 6.32 -2.52 18.48
N PHE A 21 6.22 -3.37 17.45
CA PHE A 21 5.55 -3.00 16.20
C PHE A 21 4.08 -2.63 16.42
N ALA A 22 3.33 -3.42 17.20
CA ALA A 22 1.96 -3.12 17.58
C ALA A 22 1.82 -1.78 18.32
N SER A 23 2.80 -1.41 19.16
CA SER A 23 2.79 -0.14 19.90
C SER A 23 2.97 1.11 19.03
N VAL A 24 3.60 0.96 17.86
CA VAL A 24 3.83 2.06 16.92
C VAL A 24 2.55 2.43 16.17
N PHE A 25 1.67 1.46 15.96
CA PHE A 25 0.36 1.70 15.37
C PHE A 25 -0.50 2.51 16.34
N SER A 26 -0.81 3.74 15.95
CA SER A 26 -1.60 4.65 16.78
C SER A 26 -3.04 4.15 16.87
N SER A 27 -3.38 3.52 17.99
CA SER A 27 -4.75 3.13 18.34
C SER A 27 -5.57 4.33 18.83
N LYS A 28 -5.59 5.45 18.08
CA LYS A 28 -6.58 6.55 18.18
C LYS A 28 -6.07 7.79 17.43
N THR A 29 -6.73 8.06 16.31
CA THR A 29 -7.26 9.41 16.07
C THR A 29 -8.72 9.23 15.74
N ARG A 30 -9.59 9.13 16.77
CA ARG A 30 -10.97 9.57 16.53
C ARG A 30 -10.84 11.07 16.35
N CYS A 31 -10.76 11.51 15.10
CA CYS A 31 -10.99 12.89 14.80
C CYS A 31 -12.44 13.15 15.25
N SER A 32 -12.61 13.86 16.37
CA SER A 32 -13.92 14.30 16.85
C SER A 32 -14.40 15.50 16.04
N LEU A 33 -14.38 15.37 14.71
CA LEU A 33 -15.24 16.11 13.82
C LEU A 33 -16.42 15.18 13.61
N GLY A 34 -17.55 15.51 14.25
CA GLY A 34 -18.79 14.73 14.22
C GLY A 34 -19.43 14.73 12.84
N ILE A 35 -18.73 14.16 11.86
CA ILE A 35 -19.22 13.94 10.50
C ILE A 35 -19.25 12.42 10.37
N GLN A 36 -20.47 11.87 10.35
CA GLN A 36 -20.72 10.50 9.92
C GLN A 36 -19.92 10.23 8.64
N PRO A 37 -19.39 9.02 8.41
CA PRO A 37 -18.91 8.64 7.08
C PRO A 37 -19.99 9.09 6.08
N PRO A 38 -19.65 9.77 4.97
CA PRO A 38 -20.66 10.15 4.01
C PRO A 38 -21.45 8.89 3.66
N GLU A 39 -22.78 8.96 3.77
CA GLU A 39 -23.63 7.96 3.14
C GLU A 39 -23.16 7.90 1.69
N LEU A 40 -22.50 6.80 1.34
CA LEU A 40 -22.05 6.55 -0.01
C LEU A 40 -23.32 6.29 -0.81
N GLU A 41 -23.97 7.35 -1.26
CA GLU A 41 -25.04 7.25 -2.23
C GLU A 41 -24.45 6.57 -3.46
N ASP A 42 -25.00 5.41 -3.82
CA ASP A 42 -24.82 4.78 -5.13
C ASP A 42 -25.28 5.79 -6.18
N ARG A 43 -24.37 6.64 -6.63
CA ARG A 43 -24.58 7.38 -7.87
C ARG A 43 -24.32 6.38 -8.97
N ASP A 44 -25.40 5.75 -9.44
CA ASP A 44 -25.47 4.86 -10.59
C ASP A 44 -24.51 5.33 -11.69
N ARG A 45 -23.33 4.70 -11.73
CA ARG A 45 -22.38 4.76 -12.84
C ARG A 45 -22.07 3.32 -13.24
N GLU A 46 -23.13 2.61 -13.60
CA GLU A 46 -23.10 1.26 -14.17
C GLU A 46 -22.07 1.10 -15.31
N GLN A 47 -21.67 2.19 -15.99
CA GLN A 47 -20.67 2.14 -17.06
C GLN A 47 -19.22 1.92 -16.63
N ASN A 48 -18.81 2.28 -15.39
CA ASN A 48 -17.42 2.07 -14.91
C ASN A 48 -17.27 0.87 -13.98
N GLU A 49 -18.38 0.39 -13.41
CA GLU A 49 -18.42 -0.72 -12.44
C GLU A 49 -17.86 -2.02 -12.99
N ALA A 50 -18.02 -2.22 -14.30
CA ALA A 50 -17.74 -3.47 -14.94
C ALA A 50 -16.35 -3.51 -15.60
N SER A 51 -15.71 -2.36 -15.89
CA SER A 51 -14.52 -2.30 -16.76
C SER A 51 -13.22 -2.81 -16.13
N ILE A 52 -13.10 -2.77 -14.80
CA ILE A 52 -11.82 -3.08 -14.11
C ILE A 52 -11.47 -4.58 -14.21
N ILE A 53 -12.49 -5.44 -14.19
CA ILE A 53 -12.34 -6.91 -14.29
C ILE A 53 -13.38 -7.49 -15.26
N GLN A 54 -13.76 -6.76 -16.32
CA GLN A 54 -14.51 -7.32 -17.45
C GLN A 54 -13.53 -7.98 -18.41
N GLY A 55 -13.02 -9.14 -18.02
CA GLY A 55 -12.11 -9.91 -18.86
C GLY A 55 -11.48 -11.05 -18.11
N GLU A 56 -10.91 -11.99 -18.86
CA GLU A 56 -9.87 -12.83 -18.28
C GLU A 56 -8.73 -11.90 -17.86
N MET A 57 -8.26 -12.07 -16.63
CA MET A 57 -7.04 -11.44 -16.14
C MET A 57 -5.95 -11.68 -17.19
N ASP A 58 -5.14 -10.67 -17.46
CA ASP A 58 -4.01 -10.83 -18.34
C ASP A 58 -3.01 -11.85 -17.76
N SER A 59 -2.73 -12.92 -18.50
CA SER A 59 -1.73 -13.92 -18.09
C SER A 59 -0.35 -13.29 -17.94
N ASP A 60 -0.10 -12.15 -18.59
CA ASP A 60 1.13 -11.37 -18.45
C ASP A 60 1.37 -10.97 -16.99
N LEU A 61 0.34 -10.70 -16.19
CA LEU A 61 0.51 -10.37 -14.76
C LEU A 61 1.19 -11.51 -14.00
N LEU A 62 0.88 -12.76 -14.36
CA LEU A 62 1.50 -13.94 -13.76
C LEU A 62 2.89 -14.20 -14.34
N HIS A 63 3.08 -14.00 -15.65
CA HIS A 63 4.38 -14.17 -16.32
C HIS A 63 5.45 -13.22 -15.78
N HIS A 64 5.07 -12.00 -15.39
CA HIS A 64 5.97 -11.00 -14.84
C HIS A 64 6.23 -11.13 -13.33
N LEU A 65 5.71 -12.17 -12.67
CA LEU A 65 6.00 -12.41 -11.25
C LEU A 65 7.48 -12.73 -11.04
N ASP A 66 8.08 -12.07 -10.06
CA ASP A 66 9.44 -12.36 -9.61
C ASP A 66 9.46 -13.66 -8.80
N THR A 67 10.06 -14.70 -9.38
CA THR A 67 10.15 -16.02 -8.78
C THR A 67 11.13 -16.15 -7.64
N HIS A 68 11.91 -15.12 -7.34
CA HIS A 68 12.79 -15.10 -6.18
C HIS A 68 12.13 -14.47 -4.94
N LYS A 69 10.87 -14.01 -5.05
CA LYS A 69 10.09 -13.50 -3.92
C LYS A 69 9.60 -14.63 -3.01
N SER A 70 9.46 -14.31 -1.73
CA SER A 70 8.90 -15.19 -0.73
C SER A 70 7.39 -15.39 -0.95
N MET A 71 6.92 -16.61 -0.65
CA MET A 71 5.51 -16.98 -0.54
C MET A 71 4.85 -16.39 0.70
N GLY A 72 3.52 -16.26 0.66
CA GLY A 72 2.71 -15.89 1.80
C GLY A 72 2.41 -17.09 2.71
N LEU A 73 1.47 -16.90 3.64
CA LEU A 73 0.98 -17.96 4.55
C LEU A 73 0.14 -19.03 3.82
N ASP A 74 -0.33 -18.71 2.62
CA ASP A 74 -1.14 -19.59 1.76
C ASP A 74 -0.38 -20.79 1.16
N GLY A 75 0.94 -20.84 1.31
CA GLY A 75 1.72 -21.95 0.76
C GLY A 75 2.11 -21.78 -0.71
N ILE A 76 1.68 -20.70 -1.38
CA ILE A 76 1.77 -20.58 -2.84
C ILE A 76 3.00 -19.78 -3.25
N HIS A 77 3.97 -20.47 -3.84
CA HIS A 77 5.19 -19.85 -4.32
C HIS A 77 4.97 -19.11 -5.67
N PRO A 78 5.53 -17.90 -5.88
CA PRO A 78 5.36 -17.15 -7.14
C PRO A 78 5.76 -17.95 -8.39
N ARG A 79 6.76 -18.84 -8.25
CA ARG A 79 7.16 -19.76 -9.33
C ARG A 79 6.02 -20.66 -9.81
N VAL A 80 5.20 -21.18 -8.91
CA VAL A 80 4.06 -22.03 -9.31
C VAL A 80 3.07 -21.22 -10.14
N LEU A 81 2.79 -19.98 -9.73
CA LEU A 81 1.88 -19.09 -10.43
C LEU A 81 2.38 -18.71 -11.83
N ARG A 82 3.69 -18.45 -11.96
CA ARG A 82 4.32 -18.11 -13.24
C ARG A 82 4.34 -19.29 -14.21
N GLU A 83 4.79 -20.46 -13.76
CA GLU A 83 4.93 -21.64 -14.62
C GLU A 83 3.56 -22.23 -15.03
N LEU A 84 2.52 -22.01 -14.21
CA LEU A 84 1.15 -22.45 -14.49
C LEU A 84 0.23 -21.31 -14.93
N ALA A 85 0.78 -20.18 -15.38
CA ALA A 85 0.01 -18.98 -15.71
C ALA A 85 -1.15 -19.27 -16.67
N GLU A 86 -0.90 -20.00 -17.75
CA GLU A 86 -1.91 -20.33 -18.78
C GLU A 86 -3.11 -21.11 -18.20
N VAL A 87 -2.86 -21.97 -17.20
CA VAL A 87 -3.91 -22.80 -16.58
C VAL A 87 -4.62 -22.07 -15.45
N LEU A 88 -3.87 -21.27 -14.68
CA LEU A 88 -4.38 -20.57 -13.50
C LEU A 88 -5.07 -19.24 -13.82
N THR A 89 -4.80 -18.65 -14.98
CA THR A 89 -5.37 -17.35 -15.37
C THR A 89 -6.89 -17.37 -15.30
N LYS A 90 -7.54 -18.38 -15.90
CA LYS A 90 -9.00 -18.48 -15.91
C LYS A 90 -9.62 -18.62 -14.51
N PRO A 91 -9.23 -19.61 -13.67
CA PRO A 91 -9.81 -19.74 -12.34
C PRO A 91 -9.52 -18.52 -11.45
N LEU A 92 -8.33 -17.93 -11.53
CA LEU A 92 -8.00 -16.72 -10.78
C LEU A 92 -8.86 -15.52 -11.21
N SER A 93 -9.13 -15.37 -12.50
CA SER A 93 -10.04 -14.33 -13.01
C SER A 93 -11.42 -14.42 -12.37
N ILE A 94 -11.97 -15.62 -12.24
CA ILE A 94 -13.26 -15.86 -11.60
C ILE A 94 -13.22 -15.46 -10.13
N ILE A 95 -12.14 -15.81 -9.42
CA ILE A 95 -11.98 -15.48 -7.99
C ILE A 95 -11.84 -13.95 -7.81
N TYR A 96 -11.03 -13.28 -8.62
CA TYR A 96 -10.85 -11.82 -8.55
C TYR A 96 -12.15 -11.08 -8.91
N GLN A 97 -12.86 -11.52 -9.93
CA GLN A 97 -14.16 -10.97 -10.29
C GLN A 97 -15.16 -11.16 -9.15
N GLN A 98 -15.21 -12.34 -8.53
CA GLN A 98 -16.09 -12.58 -7.39
C GLN A 98 -15.74 -11.69 -6.20
N SER A 99 -14.45 -11.54 -5.86
CA SER A 99 -13.97 -10.65 -4.81
C SER A 99 -14.36 -9.20 -5.08
N TRP A 100 -14.24 -8.75 -6.33
CA TRP A 100 -14.63 -7.40 -6.75
C TRP A 100 -16.14 -7.15 -6.60
N LEU A 101 -16.97 -8.08 -7.10
CA LEU A 101 -18.43 -7.95 -7.07
C LEU A 101 -19.00 -8.01 -5.65
N THR A 102 -18.50 -8.95 -4.84
CA THR A 102 -18.94 -9.12 -3.43
C THR A 102 -18.34 -8.07 -2.51
N ARG A 103 -17.26 -7.41 -2.94
CA ARG A 103 -16.45 -6.49 -2.14
C ARG A 103 -15.76 -7.17 -0.95
N GLU A 104 -15.65 -8.49 -0.98
CA GLU A 104 -15.00 -9.29 0.05
C GLU A 104 -13.64 -9.77 -0.42
N VAL A 105 -12.65 -9.73 0.48
CA VAL A 105 -11.30 -10.23 0.23
C VAL A 105 -11.10 -11.54 0.98
N PRO A 106 -10.63 -12.62 0.31
CA PRO A 106 -10.28 -13.86 0.96
C PRO A 106 -9.39 -13.65 2.19
N VAL A 107 -9.71 -14.34 3.29
CA VAL A 107 -8.98 -14.20 4.55
C VAL A 107 -7.48 -14.46 4.36
N ASP A 108 -7.13 -15.48 3.57
CA ASP A 108 -5.73 -15.84 3.28
C ASP A 108 -4.93 -14.70 2.63
N TRP A 109 -5.59 -13.79 1.91
CA TRP A 109 -4.92 -12.65 1.29
C TRP A 109 -4.64 -11.52 2.27
N ARG A 110 -5.43 -11.45 3.34
CA ARG A 110 -5.30 -10.45 4.42
C ARG A 110 -4.34 -10.89 5.51
N LEU A 111 -4.01 -12.17 5.58
CA LEU A 111 -3.04 -12.69 6.54
C LEU A 111 -1.62 -12.44 6.04
N ALA A 112 -0.73 -12.03 6.95
CA ALA A 112 0.67 -11.79 6.65
C ALA A 112 1.57 -12.38 7.73
N ASN A 113 2.74 -12.85 7.34
CA ASN A 113 3.83 -13.10 8.29
C ASN A 113 4.69 -11.83 8.41
N VAL A 114 4.84 -11.29 9.62
CA VAL A 114 5.66 -10.07 9.84
C VAL A 114 7.10 -10.48 10.10
N MET A 115 7.96 -10.16 9.13
CA MET A 115 9.38 -10.39 9.24
C MET A 115 10.11 -9.12 9.72
N PRO A 116 10.80 -9.17 10.87
CA PRO A 116 11.63 -8.06 11.32
C PRO A 116 12.92 -7.99 10.50
N ILE A 117 13.14 -6.89 9.79
CA ILE A 117 14.38 -6.61 9.04
C ILE A 117 15.20 -5.55 9.77
N HIS A 118 16.42 -5.89 10.16
CA HIS A 118 17.34 -4.94 10.78
C HIS A 118 17.70 -3.81 9.80
N LYS A 119 17.51 -2.56 10.21
CA LYS A 119 17.73 -1.36 9.38
C LYS A 119 19.08 -0.70 9.66
N LYS A 120 19.40 -0.41 10.92
CA LYS A 120 20.59 0.34 11.36
C LYS A 120 20.78 0.23 12.87
N GLY A 121 21.90 0.68 13.42
CA GLY A 121 22.08 0.75 14.88
C GLY A 121 22.22 -0.62 15.56
N TRP A 122 22.00 -0.65 16.87
CA TRP A 122 22.14 -1.84 17.73
C TRP A 122 21.04 -2.87 17.45
N LYS A 123 21.39 -4.16 17.46
CA LYS A 123 20.45 -5.28 17.16
C LYS A 123 19.54 -5.62 18.34
N GLU A 124 19.89 -5.14 19.53
CA GLU A 124 19.16 -5.36 20.77
C GLU A 124 17.97 -4.40 20.91
N ASP A 125 17.92 -3.35 20.08
CA ASP A 125 16.87 -2.33 20.10
C ASP A 125 15.80 -2.64 19.03
N PRO A 126 14.55 -2.95 19.43
CA PRO A 126 13.44 -3.18 18.50
C PRO A 126 13.18 -2.01 17.54
N GLY A 127 13.48 -0.77 17.95
CA GLY A 127 13.32 0.43 17.13
C GLY A 127 14.22 0.48 15.90
N ASN A 128 15.23 -0.37 15.86
CA ASN A 128 16.16 -0.51 14.75
C ASN A 128 15.73 -1.54 13.70
N TYR A 129 14.57 -2.17 13.89
CA TYR A 129 13.98 -3.11 12.94
C TYR A 129 12.80 -2.48 12.20
N ARG A 130 12.61 -2.88 10.95
CA ARG A 130 11.41 -2.58 10.16
C ARG A 130 10.56 -3.85 10.09
N PRO A 131 9.24 -3.77 10.36
CA PRO A 131 8.34 -4.86 10.01
C PRO A 131 8.22 -4.93 8.48
N VAL A 132 8.26 -6.15 7.93
CA VAL A 132 7.90 -6.41 6.53
C VAL A 132 6.87 -7.52 6.49
N SER A 133 5.67 -7.18 6.00
CA SER A 133 4.55 -8.11 5.89
C SER A 133 4.67 -8.96 4.62
N LEU A 134 4.81 -10.28 4.81
CA LEU A 134 4.72 -11.27 3.74
C LEU A 134 3.26 -11.70 3.55
N THR A 135 2.56 -11.00 2.66
CA THR A 135 1.18 -11.32 2.24
C THR A 135 1.15 -12.34 1.08
N SER A 136 -0.03 -12.92 0.85
CA SER A 136 -0.32 -13.81 -0.29
C SER A 136 0.13 -13.22 -1.62
N VAL A 137 0.74 -14.04 -2.47
CA VAL A 137 1.14 -13.63 -3.83
C VAL A 137 -0.10 -13.35 -4.69
N LEU A 138 -1.17 -14.12 -4.50
CA LEU A 138 -2.45 -13.90 -5.19
C LEU A 138 -3.10 -12.58 -4.73
N GLY A 139 -3.09 -12.31 -3.42
CA GLY A 139 -3.51 -11.03 -2.88
C GLY A 139 -2.79 -9.85 -3.53
N LYS A 140 -1.46 -9.94 -3.67
CA LYS A 140 -0.64 -8.92 -4.35
C LYS A 140 -0.99 -8.73 -5.81
N VAL A 141 -1.35 -9.79 -6.53
CA VAL A 141 -1.80 -9.68 -7.93
C VAL A 141 -3.10 -8.88 -7.99
N MET A 142 -4.06 -9.17 -7.11
CA MET A 142 -5.29 -8.39 -7.00
C MET A 142 -5.01 -6.92 -6.63
N GLU A 143 -4.13 -6.67 -5.66
CA GLU A 143 -3.71 -5.31 -5.29
C GLU A 143 -3.13 -4.57 -6.50
N GLN A 144 -2.32 -5.22 -7.35
CA GLN A 144 -1.77 -4.60 -8.56
C GLN A 144 -2.83 -4.23 -9.58
N ILE A 145 -3.86 -5.07 -9.76
CA ILE A 145 -5.00 -4.77 -10.64
C ILE A 145 -5.72 -3.52 -10.14
N ILE A 146 -6.07 -3.47 -8.85
CA ILE A 146 -6.76 -2.33 -8.24
C ILE A 146 -5.88 -1.07 -8.25
N LEU A 147 -4.59 -1.19 -7.91
CA LEU A 147 -3.63 -0.09 -7.93
C LEU A 147 -3.48 0.49 -9.33
N SER A 148 -3.47 -0.35 -10.37
CA SER A 148 -3.39 0.11 -11.76
C SER A 148 -4.61 0.95 -12.13
N ALA A 149 -5.81 0.52 -11.75
CA ALA A 149 -7.05 1.28 -11.96
C ALA A 149 -7.06 2.62 -11.21
N ILE A 150 -6.67 2.61 -9.93
CA ILE A 150 -6.54 3.85 -9.12
C ILE A 150 -5.53 4.81 -9.74
N THR A 151 -4.37 4.28 -10.14
CA THR A 151 -3.29 5.09 -10.72
C THR A 151 -3.74 5.73 -12.03
N GLN A 152 -4.44 4.98 -12.89
CA GLN A 152 -4.99 5.49 -14.13
C GLN A 152 -6.00 6.62 -13.86
N HIS A 153 -6.94 6.40 -12.94
CA HIS A 153 -7.92 7.43 -12.54
C HIS A 153 -7.25 8.71 -12.04
N VAL A 154 -6.25 8.57 -11.16
CA VAL A 154 -5.50 9.70 -10.58
C VAL A 154 -4.71 10.47 -11.66
N GLN A 155 -4.20 9.77 -12.69
CA GLN A 155 -3.53 10.40 -13.82
C GLN A 155 -4.52 11.14 -14.72
N ASP A 156 -5.65 10.52 -15.06
CA ASP A 156 -6.66 11.12 -15.95
C ASP A 156 -7.31 12.36 -15.33
N THR A 157 -7.49 12.34 -14.00
CA THR A 157 -8.07 13.45 -13.24
C THR A 157 -7.05 14.50 -12.80
N GLN A 158 -5.75 14.30 -13.07
CA GLN A 158 -4.65 15.21 -12.72
C GLN A 158 -4.68 15.64 -11.24
N VAL A 159 -5.09 14.74 -10.33
CA VAL A 159 -5.18 15.03 -8.89
C VAL A 159 -3.80 15.31 -8.28
N ILE A 160 -2.78 14.63 -8.78
CA ILE A 160 -1.41 14.73 -8.28
C ILE A 160 -0.65 15.81 -9.05
N ARG A 161 -0.04 16.73 -8.29
CA ARG A 161 0.71 17.85 -8.86
C ARG A 161 1.90 17.37 -9.71
N PRO A 162 2.27 18.09 -10.78
CA PRO A 162 3.45 17.77 -11.59
C PRO A 162 4.77 17.76 -10.82
N SER A 163 4.85 18.42 -9.66
CA SER A 163 6.01 18.42 -8.77
C SER A 163 6.14 17.16 -7.90
N GLN A 164 5.19 16.23 -7.91
CA GLN A 164 5.31 14.96 -7.20
C GLN A 164 6.15 13.98 -8.01
N HIS A 165 7.32 13.56 -7.50
CA HIS A 165 8.16 12.58 -8.19
C HIS A 165 8.10 11.19 -7.58
N GLY A 166 7.93 11.08 -6.25
CA GLY A 166 7.85 9.79 -5.57
C GLY A 166 6.63 9.00 -6.00
N PHE A 167 6.82 7.71 -6.27
CA PHE A 167 5.77 6.75 -6.68
C PHE A 167 5.04 7.09 -7.99
N MET A 168 5.59 7.96 -8.84
CA MET A 168 5.00 8.31 -10.13
C MET A 168 5.75 7.62 -11.28
N LYS A 169 5.00 6.98 -12.19
CA LYS A 169 5.56 6.35 -13.39
C LYS A 169 6.33 7.39 -14.23
N GLY A 170 7.54 7.03 -14.68
CA GLY A 170 8.40 7.91 -15.47
C GLY A 170 9.10 9.02 -14.67
N ARG A 171 8.97 9.05 -13.34
CA ARG A 171 9.69 9.98 -12.45
C ARG A 171 10.60 9.21 -11.50
N SER A 172 11.68 9.88 -11.11
CA SER A 172 12.74 9.33 -10.24
C SER A 172 13.33 10.40 -9.31
N CYS A 173 14.14 9.99 -8.34
CA CYS A 173 14.90 10.92 -7.49
C CYS A 173 15.79 11.85 -8.33
N LEU A 174 16.35 11.34 -9.44
CA LEU A 174 17.16 12.15 -10.36
C LEU A 174 16.32 13.23 -11.05
N SER A 175 15.14 12.88 -11.57
CA SER A 175 14.26 13.88 -12.21
C SER A 175 13.80 14.95 -11.22
N ASN A 176 13.60 14.59 -9.94
CA ASN A 176 13.26 15.54 -8.88
C ASN A 176 14.42 16.51 -8.64
N LEU A 177 15.63 15.95 -8.51
CA LEU A 177 16.83 16.73 -8.28
C LEU A 177 17.11 17.70 -9.42
N ILE A 178 16.95 17.26 -10.67
CA ILE A 178 17.09 18.12 -11.86
C ILE A 178 16.05 19.25 -11.83
N SER A 179 14.77 18.94 -11.61
CA SER A 179 13.71 19.95 -11.54
C SER A 179 13.91 20.96 -10.40
N PHE A 180 14.48 20.51 -9.28
CA PHE A 180 14.85 21.38 -8.17
C PHE A 180 16.03 22.29 -8.55
N TYR A 181 17.12 21.74 -9.08
CA TYR A 181 18.29 22.54 -9.47
C TYR A 181 17.97 23.57 -10.55
N ASP A 182 17.13 23.22 -11.52
CA ASP A 182 16.67 24.15 -12.56
C ASP A 182 16.01 25.40 -11.95
N GLN A 183 15.13 25.22 -10.96
CA GLN A 183 14.49 26.34 -10.23
C GLN A 183 15.49 27.16 -9.40
N VAL A 184 16.45 26.49 -8.76
CA VAL A 184 17.48 27.17 -7.94
C VAL A 184 18.39 28.00 -8.84
N ILE A 185 18.89 27.43 -9.94
CA ILE A 185 19.79 28.11 -10.89
C ILE A 185 19.08 29.33 -11.47
N HIS A 186 17.85 29.18 -11.95
CA HIS A 186 17.07 30.30 -12.48
C HIS A 186 16.90 31.44 -11.46
N SER A 187 16.64 31.11 -10.19
CA SER A 187 16.49 32.12 -9.13
C SER A 187 17.81 32.84 -8.84
N VAL A 188 18.94 32.11 -8.85
CA VAL A 188 20.28 32.68 -8.65
C VAL A 188 20.69 33.57 -9.82
N ASP A 189 20.39 33.18 -11.06
CA ASP A 189 20.68 33.98 -12.27
C ASP A 189 19.91 35.32 -12.27
N GLU A 190 18.72 35.35 -11.66
CA GLU A 190 17.95 36.58 -11.42
C GLU A 190 18.47 37.42 -10.23
N GLY A 191 19.55 36.98 -9.57
CA GLY A 191 20.14 37.65 -8.40
C GLY A 191 19.30 37.50 -7.12
N LYS A 192 18.40 36.51 -7.04
CA LYS A 192 17.58 36.25 -5.86
C LYS A 192 18.30 35.31 -4.90
N ALA A 193 18.14 35.53 -3.60
CA ALA A 193 18.55 34.57 -2.59
C ALA A 193 17.58 33.37 -2.58
N VAL A 194 18.11 32.17 -2.35
CA VAL A 194 17.33 30.92 -2.31
C VAL A 194 17.54 30.24 -0.97
N ASP A 195 16.43 30.04 -0.24
CA ASP A 195 16.39 29.25 0.98
C ASP A 195 15.62 27.94 0.73
N VAL A 196 16.10 26.83 1.31
CA VAL A 196 15.54 25.50 1.09
C VAL A 196 15.12 24.87 2.41
N VAL A 197 13.88 24.41 2.49
CA VAL A 197 13.32 23.75 3.67
C VAL A 197 13.00 22.30 3.32
N TYR A 198 13.65 21.35 4.01
CA TYR A 198 13.35 19.93 3.91
C TYR A 198 12.41 19.50 5.03
N LEU A 199 11.31 18.85 4.66
CA LEU A 199 10.31 18.30 5.59
C LEU A 199 10.29 16.78 5.45
N ASP A 200 10.27 16.07 6.58
CA ASP A 200 10.16 14.61 6.62
C ASP A 200 9.07 14.19 7.61
N PHE A 201 8.25 13.23 7.21
CA PHE A 201 7.19 12.67 8.05
C PHE A 201 7.71 11.44 8.78
N SER A 202 7.72 11.50 10.10
CA SER A 202 8.06 10.33 10.92
C SER A 202 7.00 9.24 10.74
N LYS A 203 7.44 8.07 10.24
CA LYS A 203 6.58 6.88 10.09
C LYS A 203 5.30 7.17 9.29
N ALA A 204 5.47 7.77 8.11
CA ALA A 204 4.34 8.26 7.30
C ALA A 204 3.28 7.20 6.99
N LEU A 205 3.64 5.94 6.72
CA LEU A 205 2.67 4.88 6.43
C LEU A 205 1.92 4.46 7.71
N ASP A 206 2.64 4.25 8.81
CA ASP A 206 2.10 3.83 10.10
C ASP A 206 1.18 4.90 10.74
N THR A 207 1.26 6.16 10.29
CA THR A 207 0.54 7.31 10.86
C THR A 207 -0.65 7.80 10.02
N ILE A 208 -0.87 7.24 8.83
CA ILE A 208 -2.01 7.64 7.98
C ILE A 208 -3.32 7.15 8.60
N SER A 209 -4.25 8.09 8.83
CA SER A 209 -5.63 7.73 9.18
C SER A 209 -6.35 7.16 7.97
N HIS A 210 -6.86 5.92 8.09
CA HIS A 210 -7.67 5.28 7.06
C HIS A 210 -8.94 6.09 6.77
N SER A 211 -9.56 6.74 7.76
CA SER A 211 -10.77 7.55 7.52
C SER A 211 -10.47 8.75 6.64
N ILE A 212 -9.38 9.47 6.93
CA ILE A 212 -8.94 10.64 6.15
C ILE A 212 -8.53 10.21 4.74
N LEU A 213 -7.87 9.05 4.62
CA LEU A 213 -7.51 8.50 3.32
C LEU A 213 -8.77 8.22 2.48
N LEU A 214 -9.76 7.52 3.04
CA LEU A 214 -11.01 7.20 2.36
C LEU A 214 -11.81 8.46 1.99
N GLU A 215 -11.89 9.45 2.88
CA GLU A 215 -12.52 10.75 2.60
C GLU A 215 -11.83 11.47 1.42
N LYS A 216 -10.49 11.47 1.38
CA LYS A 216 -9.73 12.06 0.26
C LYS A 216 -9.97 11.30 -1.04
N LEU A 217 -9.99 9.97 -1.00
CA LEU A 217 -10.25 9.16 -2.18
C LEU A 217 -11.67 9.41 -2.72
N ALA A 218 -12.67 9.51 -1.83
CA ALA A 218 -14.04 9.87 -2.19
C ALA A 218 -14.15 11.28 -2.79
N ALA A 219 -13.45 12.27 -2.21
CA ALA A 219 -13.41 13.64 -2.71
C ALA A 219 -12.79 13.76 -4.11
N HIS A 220 -11.96 12.79 -4.52
CA HIS A 220 -11.36 12.72 -5.84
C HIS A 220 -12.14 11.82 -6.82
N SER A 221 -13.43 11.61 -6.56
CA SER A 221 -14.36 10.90 -7.44
C SER A 221 -13.92 9.46 -7.75
N LEU A 222 -13.22 8.81 -6.82
CA LEU A 222 -13.05 7.36 -6.91
C LEU A 222 -14.41 6.69 -6.71
N ASP A 223 -14.61 5.64 -7.47
CA ASP A 223 -15.84 4.88 -7.51
C ASP A 223 -16.20 4.26 -6.14
N GLY A 224 -17.49 4.24 -5.81
CA GLY A 224 -18.00 3.78 -4.52
C GLY A 224 -17.71 2.30 -4.27
N HIS A 225 -17.77 1.46 -5.32
CA HIS A 225 -17.38 0.06 -5.26
C HIS A 225 -15.90 -0.09 -4.91
N MET A 226 -15.02 0.65 -5.58
CA MET A 226 -13.59 0.65 -5.29
C MET A 226 -13.28 1.07 -3.85
N LEU A 227 -13.90 2.17 -3.38
CA LEU A 227 -13.75 2.65 -2.01
C LEU A 227 -14.20 1.61 -1.00
N HIS A 228 -15.32 0.93 -1.27
CA HIS A 228 -15.83 -0.12 -0.40
C HIS A 228 -14.87 -1.30 -0.37
N TRP A 229 -14.42 -1.81 -1.52
CA TRP A 229 -13.46 -2.92 -1.59
C TRP A 229 -12.16 -2.61 -0.83
N VAL A 230 -11.63 -1.39 -0.98
CA VAL A 230 -10.43 -0.93 -0.26
C VAL A 230 -10.69 -0.86 1.25
N ASN A 231 -11.83 -0.31 1.67
CA ASN A 231 -12.18 -0.13 3.07
C ASN A 231 -12.51 -1.45 3.79
N THR A 232 -13.52 -2.18 3.31
CA THR A 232 -14.09 -3.36 3.98
C THR A 232 -13.38 -4.65 3.59
N GLY A 233 -12.82 -4.72 2.39
CA GLY A 233 -12.05 -5.86 1.93
C GLY A 233 -10.62 -5.83 2.45
N TRP A 234 -9.86 -4.82 2.01
CA TRP A 234 -8.40 -4.79 2.19
C TRP A 234 -7.95 -4.18 3.53
N MET A 235 -8.44 -2.98 3.86
CA MET A 235 -8.05 -2.25 5.07
C MET A 235 -8.73 -2.75 6.35
N ALA A 236 -9.76 -3.60 6.25
CA ALA A 236 -10.44 -4.21 7.39
C ALA A 236 -9.69 -5.42 8.00
N GLY A 237 -8.51 -5.77 7.47
CA GLY A 237 -7.58 -6.69 8.13
C GLY A 237 -7.20 -6.23 9.54
N PRO A 238 -6.71 -7.13 10.41
CA PRO A 238 -6.32 -6.73 11.76
C PRO A 238 -5.31 -5.56 11.69
N ARG A 239 -5.45 -4.59 12.59
CA ARG A 239 -4.78 -3.27 12.53
C ARG A 239 -3.27 -3.32 12.78
N GLU A 240 -2.67 -4.51 12.79
CA GLU A 240 -1.31 -4.80 13.26
C GLU A 240 -0.34 -5.12 12.12
N TRP A 241 -0.80 -5.10 10.85
CA TRP A 241 -0.10 -5.73 9.73
C TRP A 241 0.46 -4.76 8.66
N TRP A 242 0.38 -3.43 8.84
CA TRP A 242 0.77 -2.44 7.83
C TRP A 242 2.07 -1.69 8.14
#